data_AF-A0A7V7BYD6-F1
#
_entry.id   AF-A0A7V7BYD6-F1
#
_cell.length_a   1.000
_cell.length_b   1.000
_cell.length_c   1.000
_cell.angle_alpha   90.00
_cell.angle_beta   90.00
_cell.angle_gamma   90.00
#
_symmetry.space_group_name_H-M   'P 1'
#
loop_
_entity.id
_entity.type
_entity.pdbx_description
1 polymer ?
#
loop_
_entity_poly.entity_id
_entity_poly.type
_entity_poly.pdbx_seq_one_letter_code
_entity_poly.pdbx_strand_id
1 'polypeptide(L)'
;GITDEVPTGMKEVLQDRMIAWAKPSGVTSTLDLMTTTGRSNTLNAAEELKHKGVKVLALACTGMATIDVAPLIAKETGLIVVDPLKAAAAALWTVLKEGGN
;
A
#
# COMPACT_ATOMS: atom_id res chain seq x y z
N GLY A 1 -4.71 7.25 9.10
CA GLY A 1 -4.27 8.35 8.21
C GLY A 1 -2.91 8.01 7.64
N ILE A 2 -2.33 8.87 6.81
CA ILE A 2 -0.96 8.68 6.30
C ILE A 2 0.00 9.17 7.39
N THR A 3 0.68 8.24 8.06
CA THR A 3 1.55 8.50 9.22
C THR A 3 3.03 8.45 8.85
N ASP A 4 3.88 8.96 9.73
CA ASP A 4 5.35 8.89 9.61
C ASP A 4 5.93 7.58 10.15
N GLU A 5 5.08 6.62 10.48
CA GLU A 5 5.47 5.29 10.95
C GLU A 5 4.69 4.21 10.23
N VAL A 6 5.32 3.04 10.07
CA VAL A 6 4.62 1.83 9.61
C VAL A 6 3.59 1.40 10.65
N PRO A 7 2.34 1.07 10.27
CA PRO A 7 1.34 0.55 11.19
C PRO A 7 1.82 -0.70 11.94
N THR A 8 1.59 -0.76 13.26
CA THR A 8 2.03 -1.88 14.12
C THR A 8 1.62 -3.24 13.58
N GLY A 9 0.35 -3.41 13.18
CA GLY A 9 -0.12 -4.69 12.63
C GLY A 9 0.61 -5.13 11.35
N MET A 10 1.08 -4.18 10.52
CA MET A 10 1.90 -4.54 9.36
C MET A 10 3.30 -4.99 9.77
N LYS A 11 3.92 -4.34 10.78
CA LYS A 11 5.22 -4.77 11.32
C LYS A 11 5.12 -6.20 11.88
N GLU A 12 4.06 -6.47 12.65
CA GLU A 12 3.82 -7.77 13.28
C GLU A 12 3.55 -8.89 12.28
N VAL A 13 2.79 -8.63 11.22
CA VAL A 13 2.45 -9.63 10.19
C VAL A 13 3.61 -9.87 9.22
N LEU A 14 4.33 -8.82 8.82
CA LEU A 14 5.37 -8.93 7.79
C LEU A 14 6.73 -9.33 8.37
N GLN A 15 7.05 -8.91 9.60
CA GLN A 15 8.31 -9.23 10.29
C GLN A 15 9.53 -9.02 9.35
N ASP A 16 10.40 -10.02 9.25
CA ASP A 16 11.61 -10.01 8.43
C ASP A 16 11.33 -9.93 6.91
N ARG A 17 10.08 -10.11 6.48
CA ARG A 17 9.67 -9.93 5.07
C ARG A 17 9.45 -8.46 4.70
N MET A 18 9.37 -7.56 5.67
CA MET A 18 9.31 -6.12 5.42
C MET A 18 10.70 -5.59 5.07
N ILE A 19 11.06 -5.65 3.79
CA ILE A 19 12.39 -5.24 3.30
C ILE A 19 12.62 -3.73 3.47
N ALA A 20 11.58 -2.93 3.20
CA ALA A 20 11.63 -1.47 3.30
C ALA A 20 10.21 -0.90 3.41
N TRP A 21 10.11 0.36 3.84
CA TRP A 21 8.88 1.14 3.81
C TRP A 21 9.21 2.58 3.41
N ALA A 22 8.22 3.29 2.87
CA ALA A 22 8.34 4.69 2.49
C ALA A 22 6.99 5.40 2.66
N LYS A 23 7.06 6.67 3.08
CA LYS A 23 5.95 7.62 3.01
C LYS A 23 6.21 8.55 1.82
N PRO A 24 5.25 8.75 0.89
CA PRO A 24 5.44 9.71 -0.18
C PRO A 24 5.67 11.12 0.35
N SER A 25 6.71 11.80 -0.16
CA SER A 25 7.06 13.15 0.28
C SER A 25 5.89 14.12 0.08
N GLY A 26 5.64 14.99 1.07
CA GLY A 26 4.57 15.99 1.01
C GLY A 26 3.14 15.43 0.98
N VAL A 27 2.95 14.12 1.17
CA VAL A 27 1.63 13.48 1.23
C VAL A 27 1.31 13.16 2.69
N THR A 28 0.34 13.87 3.25
CA THR A 28 -0.10 13.73 4.66
C THR A 28 -1.59 13.39 4.76
N SER A 29 -2.35 13.64 3.70
CA SER A 29 -3.76 13.39 3.61
C SER A 29 -4.13 12.66 2.31
N THR A 30 -5.34 12.10 2.27
CA THR A 30 -5.89 11.53 1.04
C THR A 30 -6.06 12.57 -0.07
N LEU A 31 -6.34 13.83 0.29
CA LEU A 31 -6.51 14.91 -0.67
C LEU A 31 -5.20 15.22 -1.40
N ASP A 32 -4.06 15.14 -0.70
CA ASP A 32 -2.75 15.37 -1.30
C ASP A 32 -2.47 14.38 -2.44
N LEU A 33 -2.92 13.13 -2.30
CA LEU A 33 -2.78 12.08 -3.32
C LEU A 33 -3.58 12.37 -4.61
N MET A 34 -4.55 13.28 -4.57
CA MET A 34 -5.32 13.66 -5.76
C MET A 34 -4.60 14.71 -6.60
N THR A 35 -3.59 15.37 -6.04
CA THR A 35 -2.77 16.36 -6.77
C THR A 35 -1.75 15.69 -7.67
N THR A 36 -1.33 16.36 -8.75
CA THR A 36 -0.26 15.88 -9.64
C THR A 36 1.03 15.62 -8.86
N THR A 37 1.39 16.52 -7.95
CA THR A 37 2.60 16.39 -7.11
C THR A 37 2.50 15.19 -6.17
N GLY A 38 1.37 15.01 -5.48
CA GLY A 38 1.17 13.88 -4.58
C GLY A 38 1.19 12.53 -5.32
N ARG A 39 0.60 12.45 -6.52
CA ARG A 39 0.69 11.27 -7.38
C ARG A 39 2.13 10.97 -7.79
N SER A 40 2.86 11.99 -8.26
CA SER A 40 4.28 11.85 -8.63
C SER A 40 5.13 11.38 -7.45
N ASN A 41 4.95 12.00 -6.28
CA ASN A 41 5.68 11.61 -5.07
C ASN A 41 5.34 10.19 -4.60
N THR A 42 4.10 9.74 -4.82
CA THR A 42 3.68 8.36 -4.52
C THR A 42 4.36 7.36 -5.45
N LEU A 43 4.47 7.67 -6.73
CA LEU A 43 5.22 6.85 -7.70
C LEU A 43 6.72 6.83 -7.37
N ASN A 44 7.30 7.97 -7.02
CA ASN A 44 8.71 8.06 -6.64
C ASN A 44 9.01 7.20 -5.40
N ALA A 45 8.14 7.22 -4.39
CA ALA A 45 8.28 6.35 -3.22
C ALA A 45 8.18 4.86 -3.58
N ALA A 46 7.30 4.49 -4.51
CA ALA A 46 7.18 3.11 -4.97
C ALA A 46 8.42 2.65 -5.76
N GLU A 47 8.96 3.50 -6.63
CA GLU A 47 10.23 3.23 -7.35
C GLU A 47 11.42 3.13 -6.39
N GLU A 48 11.49 3.97 -5.36
CA GLU A 48 12.52 3.86 -4.31
C GLU A 48 12.47 2.48 -3.64
N LEU A 49 11.27 2.01 -3.27
CA LEU A 49 11.10 0.68 -2.68
C LEU A 49 11.50 -0.43 -3.64
N LYS A 50 11.16 -0.31 -4.93
CA LYS A 50 11.59 -1.25 -5.97
C LYS A 50 13.10 -1.33 -6.08
N HIS A 51 13.80 -0.20 -6.07
CA HIS A 51 15.26 -0.15 -6.06
C HIS A 51 15.87 -0.78 -4.81
N LYS A 52 15.17 -0.75 -3.67
CA LYS A 52 15.54 -1.49 -2.45
C LYS A 52 15.23 -2.99 -2.52
N GLY A 53 14.71 -3.48 -3.64
CA GLY A 53 14.50 -4.90 -3.89
C GLY A 53 13.14 -5.45 -3.45
N VAL A 54 12.14 -4.59 -3.15
CA VAL A 54 10.79 -5.10 -2.88
C VAL A 54 10.19 -5.68 -4.15
N LYS A 55 9.43 -6.77 -4.00
CA LYS A 55 8.69 -7.43 -5.09
C LYS A 55 7.18 -7.23 -4.98
N VAL A 56 6.72 -6.95 -3.77
CA VAL A 56 5.31 -6.73 -3.42
C VAL A 56 5.25 -5.48 -2.56
N LEU A 57 4.29 -4.60 -2.85
CA LEU A 57 4.06 -3.34 -2.15
C LEU A 57 2.68 -3.35 -1.50
N ALA A 58 2.64 -3.36 -0.16
CA ALA A 58 1.40 -3.28 0.59
C ALA A 58 1.06 -1.82 0.94
N LEU A 59 -0.10 -1.32 0.53
CA LEU A 59 -0.51 0.05 0.83
C LEU A 59 -1.02 0.13 2.27
N ALA A 60 -0.42 1.01 3.07
CA ALA A 60 -0.66 1.12 4.51
C ALA A 60 -1.85 2.01 4.93
N CYS A 61 -2.53 2.66 3.99
CA CYS A 61 -3.63 3.59 4.25
C CYS A 61 -4.81 3.29 3.34
N THR A 62 -6.01 3.15 3.91
CA THR A 62 -7.25 2.93 3.13
C THR A 62 -7.59 4.12 2.23
N GLY A 63 -7.12 5.33 2.54
CA GLY A 63 -7.26 6.49 1.66
C GLY A 63 -6.58 6.29 0.29
N MET A 64 -5.50 5.51 0.23
CA MET A 64 -4.84 5.14 -1.04
C MET A 64 -5.71 4.19 -1.88
N ALA A 65 -6.51 3.34 -1.24
CA ALA A 65 -7.49 2.49 -1.92
C ALA A 65 -8.69 3.30 -2.43
N THR A 66 -9.15 4.29 -1.65
CA THR A 66 -10.26 5.18 -2.05
C THR A 66 -10.01 5.92 -3.36
N ILE A 67 -8.76 6.32 -3.62
CA ILE A 67 -8.37 6.98 -4.86
C ILE A 67 -7.85 6.02 -5.95
N ASP A 68 -7.94 4.71 -5.71
CA ASP A 68 -7.48 3.62 -6.59
C ASP A 68 -6.06 3.82 -7.14
N VAL A 69 -5.09 4.08 -6.23
CA VAL A 69 -3.69 4.31 -6.63
C VAL A 69 -2.93 3.01 -6.95
N ALA A 70 -3.45 1.86 -6.52
CA ALA A 70 -2.76 0.58 -6.67
C ALA A 70 -2.51 0.19 -8.14
N PRO A 71 -3.50 0.27 -9.07
CA PRO A 71 -3.26 -0.01 -10.48
C PRO A 71 -2.26 0.94 -11.13
N LEU A 72 -2.26 2.22 -10.72
CA LEU A 72 -1.30 3.20 -11.20
C LEU A 72 0.13 2.79 -10.82
N ILE A 73 0.37 2.50 -9.54
CA ILE A 73 1.70 2.06 -9.08
C ILE A 73 2.11 0.75 -9.76
N ALA A 74 1.21 -0.22 -9.85
CA ALA A 74 1.51 -1.51 -10.47
C ALA A 74 1.90 -1.35 -11.94
N LYS A 75 1.19 -0.50 -12.68
CA LYS A 75 1.48 -0.22 -14.09
C LYS A 75 2.83 0.45 -14.28
N GLU A 76 3.12 1.50 -13.52
CA GLU A 76 4.35 2.29 -13.71
C GLU A 76 5.59 1.55 -13.20
N THR A 77 5.45 0.82 -12.08
CA THR A 77 6.60 0.16 -11.43
C THR A 77 6.79 -1.30 -11.83
N GLY A 78 5.74 -1.99 -12.29
CA GLY A 78 5.73 -3.44 -12.50
C GLY A 78 5.66 -4.26 -11.20
N LEU A 79 5.50 -3.62 -10.03
CA LEU A 79 5.34 -4.31 -8.76
C LEU A 79 3.95 -4.91 -8.60
N ILE A 80 3.85 -5.99 -7.81
CA ILE A 80 2.56 -6.44 -7.29
C ILE A 80 2.15 -5.49 -6.16
N VAL A 81 0.99 -4.84 -6.29
CA VAL A 81 0.50 -3.87 -5.29
C VAL A 81 -0.73 -4.44 -4.58
N VAL A 82 -0.65 -4.55 -3.26
CA VAL A 82 -1.74 -5.04 -2.40
C VAL A 82 -2.53 -3.85 -1.86
N ASP A 83 -3.77 -3.74 -2.36
CA ASP A 83 -4.77 -2.79 -1.87
C ASP A 83 -5.39 -3.28 -0.55
N PRO A 84 -5.41 -2.45 0.51
CA PRO A 84 -5.85 -2.87 1.85
C PRO A 84 -7.34 -3.21 1.92
N LEU A 85 -8.20 -2.56 1.12
CA LEU A 85 -9.63 -2.84 1.11
C LEU A 85 -9.93 -4.13 0.36
N LYS A 86 -9.27 -4.34 -0.79
CA LYS A 86 -9.40 -5.60 -1.56
C LYS A 86 -8.84 -6.78 -0.75
N ALA A 87 -7.71 -6.59 -0.06
CA ALA A 87 -7.13 -7.61 0.81
C ALA A 87 -8.05 -7.96 2.00
N ALA A 88 -8.63 -6.96 2.66
CA ALA A 88 -9.58 -7.18 3.75
C ALA A 88 -10.84 -7.93 3.29
N ALA A 89 -11.40 -7.56 2.14
CA ALA A 89 -12.56 -8.24 1.56
C ALA A 89 -12.25 -9.71 1.21
N ALA A 90 -11.09 -9.97 0.63
CA ALA A 90 -10.63 -11.34 0.33
C ALA A 90 -10.46 -12.16 1.61
N ALA A 91 -9.84 -11.59 2.65
CA ALA A 91 -9.68 -12.27 3.94
C ALA A 91 -11.03 -12.61 4.59
N LEU A 92 -11.98 -11.66 4.60
CA LEU A 92 -13.32 -11.89 5.12
C LEU A 92 -14.04 -13.01 4.35
N TRP A 93 -13.95 -12.98 3.03
CA TRP A 93 -14.56 -14.01 2.18
C TRP A 93 -14.02 -15.41 2.47
N THR A 94 -12.71 -15.53 2.64
CA THR A 94 -12.06 -16.79 3.03
C THR A 94 -12.61 -17.30 4.36
N VAL A 95 -12.68 -16.45 5.39
CA VAL A 95 -13.22 -16.82 6.71
C VAL A 95 -14.68 -17.25 6.61
N LEU A 96 -15.51 -16.55 5.85
CA LEU A 96 -16.93 -16.91 5.68
C LEU A 96 -17.11 -18.23 4.92
N LYS A 97 -16.26 -18.51 3.93
CA LYS A 97 -16.29 -19.79 3.20
C LYS A 97 -15.78 -20.96 4.02
N GLU A 98 -14.76 -20.75 4.85
CA GLU A 98 -14.18 -21.79 5.70
C GLU A 98 -15.01 -22.02 6.98
N GLY A 99 -15.71 -20.99 7.47
CA GLY A 99 -16.59 -21.07 8.64
C GLY A 99 -18.04 -21.51 8.33
N GLY A 100 -18.41 -21.61 7.05
CA GLY A 100 -19.69 -22.15 6.60
C GLY A 100 -19.63 -23.67 6.43
N ASN A 101 -19.60 -24.39 7.56
CA ASN A 101 -20.06 -25.79 7.64
C ASN A 101 -21.53 -25.80 8.06
#